data_AF-A0A2V5P4U0-F1
#
_entry.id   AF-A0A2V5P4U0-F1
#
_cell.length_a   1.000
_cell.length_b   1.000
_cell.length_c   1.000
_cell.angle_alpha   90.00
_cell.angle_beta   90.00
_cell.angle_gamma   90.00
#
_symmetry.space_group_name_H-M   'P 1'
#
loop_
_entity.id
_entity.type
_entity.pdbx_description
1 polymer ?
#
loop_
_entity_poly.entity_id
_entity_poly.type
_entity_poly.pdbx_seq_one_letter_code
_entity_poly.pdbx_strand_id
1 'polypeptide(L)'
;AAARHQTISAPGGSNKVLKNSPPAQPLTPSFSLDTMVAICQTTGVMNAFRKILILQILLASDSALLLARANSSGDEVTCRTNATLVRSTGDWKPLESELKMPGGIQVFTNCTFQINEGKKRTLQEGQILRSDGNLLDPDGSIMPVFDHIVMKGKIWVFKDGEGAPLSDPLTLPDGSTLNPDGTYTRPGRSARLVDGQLLSLDGAPMAGLDTISLVGGKVVVYKGGALIPLEPANKIMGMNDGTRVSGSGEIYWRDGTTTQLTEGQTITVEGVRANW
;
A
#
# COMPACT_ATOMS: atom_id res chain seq x y z
N ALA A 1 -0.28 -55.73 -29.95
CA ALA A 1 -0.92 -56.09 -28.67
C ALA A 1 -0.81 -54.87 -27.75
N ALA A 2 -1.76 -53.94 -27.77
CA ALA A 2 -3.08 -53.95 -27.12
C ALA A 2 -3.06 -52.86 -26.03
N ALA A 3 -3.51 -51.67 -26.42
CA ALA A 3 -3.73 -50.52 -25.54
C ALA A 3 -4.96 -50.75 -24.68
N ARG A 4 -4.86 -50.52 -23.36
CA ARG A 4 -6.00 -50.55 -22.43
C ARG A 4 -6.48 -49.13 -22.15
N HIS A 5 -7.57 -48.76 -22.83
CA HIS A 5 -8.47 -47.70 -22.39
C HIS A 5 -9.23 -48.17 -21.15
N GLN A 6 -9.21 -47.38 -20.07
CA GLN A 6 -10.15 -47.51 -18.96
C GLN A 6 -11.10 -46.32 -18.97
N THR A 7 -12.38 -46.61 -19.24
CA THR A 7 -13.51 -45.70 -19.14
C THR A 7 -14.12 -45.88 -17.77
N ILE A 8 -14.14 -44.83 -16.93
CA ILE A 8 -14.82 -44.83 -15.64
C ILE A 8 -16.17 -44.14 -15.82
N SER A 9 -17.24 -44.93 -15.70
CA SER A 9 -18.63 -44.48 -15.67
C SER A 9 -19.04 -44.19 -14.22
N ALA A 10 -19.61 -43.02 -13.96
CA ALA A 10 -20.19 -42.67 -12.66
C ALA A 10 -21.74 -42.77 -12.70
N PRO A 11 -22.40 -43.25 -11.62
CA PRO A 11 -23.84 -43.43 -11.58
C PRO A 11 -24.59 -42.14 -11.20
N GLY A 12 -25.77 -41.99 -11.78
CA GLY A 12 -26.70 -40.90 -11.53
C GLY A 12 -27.27 -40.89 -10.11
N GLY A 13 -27.59 -39.69 -9.63
CA GLY A 13 -28.21 -39.44 -8.34
C GLY A 13 -29.18 -38.26 -8.40
N SER A 14 -30.45 -38.61 -8.22
CA SER A 14 -31.69 -37.84 -8.00
C SER A 14 -31.64 -36.32 -7.79
N ASN A 15 -32.38 -35.63 -8.67
CA ASN A 15 -32.93 -34.28 -8.46
C ASN A 15 -33.92 -34.28 -7.29
N LYS A 16 -33.57 -33.62 -6.17
CA LYS A 16 -34.53 -33.17 -5.16
C LYS A 16 -34.92 -31.73 -5.46
N VAL A 17 -36.18 -31.57 -5.86
CA VAL A 17 -36.88 -30.28 -6.02
C VAL A 17 -37.07 -29.66 -4.63
N LEU A 18 -36.32 -28.59 -4.34
CA LEU A 18 -36.54 -27.71 -3.20
C LEU A 18 -37.71 -26.77 -3.53
N LYS A 19 -38.76 -26.83 -2.71
CA LYS A 19 -39.92 -25.93 -2.77
C LYS A 19 -39.48 -24.53 -2.31
N ASN A 20 -39.77 -23.53 -3.14
CA ASN A 20 -39.58 -22.12 -2.85
C ASN A 20 -40.42 -21.69 -1.64
N SER A 21 -39.78 -21.20 -0.59
CA SER A 21 -40.43 -20.40 0.46
C SER A 21 -40.37 -18.92 0.07
N PRO A 22 -41.46 -18.15 0.27
CA PRO A 22 -41.48 -16.72 -0.03
C PRO A 22 -40.59 -15.94 0.96
N PRO A 23 -39.95 -14.84 0.51
CA PRO A 23 -39.13 -14.00 1.38
C PRO A 23 -40.00 -13.27 2.41
N ALA A 24 -39.56 -13.31 3.68
CA ALA A 24 -40.12 -12.50 4.75
C ALA A 24 -39.88 -11.01 4.46
N GLN A 25 -40.94 -10.22 4.56
CA GLN A 25 -40.88 -8.76 4.40
C GLN A 25 -40.20 -8.13 5.63
N PRO A 26 -39.23 -7.21 5.44
CA PRO A 26 -38.68 -6.43 6.53
C PRO A 26 -39.70 -5.39 7.00
N LEU A 27 -40.05 -5.44 8.28
CA LEU A 27 -40.79 -4.37 8.97
C LEU A 27 -39.84 -3.18 9.17
N THR A 28 -39.93 -2.18 8.30
CA THR A 28 -39.29 -0.87 8.51
C THR A 28 -40.22 0.03 9.35
N PRO A 29 -39.79 0.54 10.51
CA PRO A 29 -40.50 1.63 11.17
C PRO A 29 -40.27 2.92 10.38
N SER A 30 -41.31 3.45 9.73
CA SER A 30 -41.30 4.78 9.13
C SER A 30 -41.42 5.84 10.23
N PHE A 31 -40.29 6.36 10.69
CA PHE A 31 -40.27 7.59 11.48
C PHE A 31 -40.37 8.78 10.52
N SER A 32 -41.54 9.42 10.49
CA SER A 32 -41.74 10.69 9.80
C SER A 32 -41.05 11.82 10.57
N LEU A 33 -40.18 12.57 9.88
CA LEU A 33 -39.50 13.76 10.41
C LEU A 33 -40.48 14.92 10.71
N ASP A 34 -41.74 14.85 10.26
CA ASP A 34 -42.69 15.94 10.43
C ASP A 34 -43.22 16.08 11.87
N THR A 35 -43.02 15.07 12.72
CA THR A 35 -43.52 15.11 14.11
C THR A 35 -42.53 15.74 15.09
N MET A 36 -41.26 15.94 14.73
CA MET A 36 -40.26 16.51 15.66
C MET A 36 -40.12 18.05 15.58
N VAL A 37 -40.82 18.72 14.67
CA VAL A 37 -40.73 20.19 14.50
C VAL A 37 -41.83 20.95 15.27
N ALA A 38 -42.77 20.26 15.91
CA ALA A 38 -43.97 20.87 16.49
C ALA A 38 -44.00 21.00 18.04
N ILE A 39 -42.85 21.05 18.74
CA ILE A 39 -42.81 21.36 20.19
C ILE A 39 -41.68 22.35 20.54
N CYS A 40 -41.52 23.42 19.76
CA CYS A 40 -40.63 24.53 20.18
C CYS A 40 -41.09 25.89 19.62
N GLN A 41 -42.39 26.18 19.75
CA GLN A 41 -42.93 27.52 19.47
C GLN A 41 -43.74 28.04 20.67
N THR A 42 -43.10 28.22 21.82
CA THR A 42 -43.64 29.13 22.84
C THR A 42 -42.51 29.82 23.60
N THR A 43 -42.58 31.15 23.60
CA THR A 43 -41.83 32.11 24.45
C THR A 43 -40.38 32.44 24.08
N GLY A 44 -40.22 33.52 23.30
CA GLY A 44 -39.58 34.74 23.80
C GLY A 44 -38.08 34.78 24.10
N VAL A 45 -37.26 33.80 23.70
CA VAL A 45 -35.80 33.82 23.94
C VAL A 45 -35.01 33.61 22.63
N MET A 46 -35.36 34.33 21.56
CA MET A 46 -34.82 34.06 20.21
C MET A 46 -33.63 34.91 19.74
N ASN A 47 -33.19 35.92 20.49
CA ASN A 47 -32.07 36.77 20.05
C ASN A 47 -30.70 36.44 20.67
N ALA A 48 -30.65 35.69 21.76
CA ALA A 48 -29.38 35.29 22.38
C ALA A 48 -28.82 33.96 21.82
N PHE A 49 -29.68 33.00 21.47
CA PHE A 49 -29.24 31.68 20.99
C PHE A 49 -28.81 31.63 19.52
N ARG A 50 -29.26 32.57 18.67
CA ARG A 50 -28.80 32.67 17.27
C ARG A 50 -27.34 33.07 17.15
N LYS A 51 -26.80 33.82 18.11
CA LYS A 51 -25.38 34.22 18.10
C LYS A 51 -24.44 33.13 18.64
N ILE A 52 -24.93 32.25 19.51
CA ILE A 52 -24.14 31.14 20.06
C ILE A 52 -24.06 29.95 19.09
N LEU A 53 -25.12 29.68 18.32
CA LEU A 53 -25.12 28.59 17.34
C LEU A 53 -24.22 28.87 16.12
N ILE A 54 -24.02 30.13 15.73
CA ILE A 54 -23.12 30.50 14.63
C ILE A 54 -21.64 30.38 15.06
N LEU A 55 -21.34 30.55 16.36
CA LEU A 55 -19.95 30.45 16.87
C LEU A 55 -19.48 28.99 17.04
N GLN A 56 -20.39 28.03 17.27
CA GLN A 56 -20.01 26.61 17.30
C GLN A 56 -19.87 25.97 15.91
N ILE A 57 -20.53 26.50 14.88
CA ILE A 57 -20.37 26.01 13.51
C ILE A 57 -19.03 26.50 12.90
N LEU A 58 -18.51 27.64 13.35
CA LEU A 58 -17.22 28.19 12.91
C LEU A 58 -15.99 27.60 13.60
N LEU A 59 -16.15 26.84 14.70
CA LEU A 59 -15.03 26.17 15.39
C LEU A 59 -14.93 24.66 15.09
N ALA A 60 -15.90 24.09 14.37
CA ALA A 60 -15.89 22.66 14.00
C ALA A 60 -15.29 22.39 12.61
N SER A 61 -14.92 23.42 11.85
CA SER A 61 -14.47 23.27 10.46
C SER A 61 -12.97 22.97 10.29
N ASP A 62 -12.15 23.23 11.30
CA ASP A 62 -10.68 23.18 11.16
C ASP A 62 -9.99 21.97 11.83
N SER A 63 -10.75 21.01 12.35
CA SER A 63 -10.16 19.90 13.13
C SER A 63 -9.95 18.58 12.35
N ALA A 64 -10.27 18.49 11.05
CA ALA A 64 -10.37 17.19 10.36
C ALA A 64 -9.33 16.90 9.28
N LEU A 65 -8.21 17.64 9.20
CA LEU A 65 -7.17 17.39 8.19
C LEU A 65 -5.75 17.36 8.75
N LEU A 66 -5.59 17.09 10.04
CA LEU A 66 -4.35 16.51 10.57
C LEU A 66 -4.36 15.01 10.29
N LEU A 67 -4.23 14.66 9.00
CA LEU A 67 -4.00 13.28 8.59
C LEU A 67 -2.70 12.81 9.24
N ALA A 68 -2.80 11.71 9.98
CA ALA A 68 -1.66 10.91 10.41
C ALA A 68 -0.89 10.45 9.16
N ARG A 69 -0.01 11.31 8.69
CA ARG A 69 0.95 11.01 7.64
C ARG A 69 2.01 10.14 8.30
N ALA A 70 2.13 8.89 7.86
CA ALA A 70 3.29 8.08 8.20
C ALA A 70 4.55 8.91 7.91
N ASN A 71 5.46 8.96 8.89
CA ASN A 71 6.57 9.91 9.11
C ASN A 71 7.61 10.06 7.98
N SER A 72 7.18 10.24 6.74
CA SER A 72 8.02 10.68 5.63
C SER A 72 8.18 12.19 5.75
N SER A 73 9.07 12.65 6.63
CA SER A 73 9.34 14.08 6.84
C SER A 73 10.19 14.72 5.72
N GLY A 74 10.29 14.07 4.57
CA GLY A 74 11.11 14.53 3.45
C GLY A 74 10.29 14.71 2.18
N ASP A 75 10.92 15.34 1.19
CA ASP A 75 10.30 15.65 -0.08
C ASP A 75 9.76 14.39 -0.79
N GLU A 76 8.58 14.53 -1.35
CA GLU A 76 7.97 13.58 -2.26
C GLU A 76 7.83 14.22 -3.64
N VAL A 77 8.01 13.41 -4.67
CA VAL A 77 7.98 13.84 -6.06
C VAL A 77 7.00 12.98 -6.83
N THR A 78 6.18 13.58 -7.68
CA THR A 78 5.28 12.86 -8.59
C THR A 78 5.30 13.48 -9.98
N CYS A 79 4.90 12.71 -10.99
CA CYS A 79 4.61 13.24 -12.33
C CYS A 79 3.10 13.41 -12.51
N ARG A 80 2.69 14.60 -12.91
CA ARG A 80 1.31 14.87 -13.30
C ARG A 80 1.27 15.73 -14.55
N THR A 81 0.57 15.29 -15.60
CA THR A 81 0.38 16.09 -16.83
C THR A 81 1.71 16.55 -17.46
N ASN A 82 2.71 15.68 -17.48
CA ASN A 82 4.09 15.96 -17.93
C ASN A 82 4.85 17.04 -17.13
N ALA A 83 4.36 17.41 -15.94
CA ALA A 83 5.07 18.30 -15.02
C ALA A 83 5.49 17.52 -13.77
N THR A 84 6.74 17.71 -13.35
CA THR A 84 7.21 17.21 -12.06
C THR A 84 6.65 18.10 -10.95
N LEU A 85 5.98 17.48 -9.98
CA LEU A 85 5.48 18.15 -8.79
C LEU A 85 6.27 17.68 -7.57
N VAL A 86 6.58 18.58 -6.66
CA VAL A 86 7.26 18.31 -5.39
C VAL A 86 6.37 18.69 -4.21
N ARG A 87 6.50 17.94 -3.11
CA ARG A 87 5.79 18.15 -1.86
C ARG A 87 6.73 17.93 -0.67
N SER A 88 7.11 19.03 0.00
CA SER A 88 7.90 18.98 1.25
C SER A 88 7.01 18.92 2.48
N THR A 89 6.03 19.84 2.56
CA THR A 89 5.01 19.90 3.61
C THR A 89 3.76 20.57 3.03
N GLY A 90 2.66 19.83 2.90
CA GLY A 90 1.39 20.38 2.42
C GLY A 90 1.13 20.10 0.94
N ASP A 91 0.89 21.15 0.17
CA ASP A 91 0.41 21.05 -1.22
C ASP A 91 1.52 20.74 -2.23
N TRP A 92 1.12 20.14 -3.34
CA TRP A 92 1.98 19.89 -4.50
C TRP A 92 2.31 21.20 -5.21
N LYS A 93 3.59 21.43 -5.47
CA LYS A 93 4.08 22.59 -6.24
C LYS A 93 4.87 22.12 -7.45
N PRO A 94 4.80 22.83 -8.59
CA PRO A 94 5.67 22.56 -9.72
C PRO A 94 7.14 22.63 -9.31
N LEU A 95 7.93 21.67 -9.79
CA LEU A 95 9.37 21.70 -9.62
C LEU A 95 9.98 22.67 -10.65
N GLU A 96 10.59 23.76 -10.18
CA GLU A 96 11.13 24.82 -11.05
C GLU A 96 12.57 24.55 -11.52
N SER A 97 13.33 23.76 -10.76
CA SER A 97 14.72 23.41 -11.05
C SER A 97 15.02 21.97 -10.63
N GLU A 98 16.18 21.45 -11.02
CA GLU A 98 16.65 20.14 -10.54
C GLU A 98 16.58 20.05 -9.00
N LEU A 99 16.03 18.95 -8.48
CA LEU A 99 15.98 18.63 -7.06
C LEU A 99 16.94 17.48 -6.75
N LYS A 100 17.79 17.69 -5.75
CA LYS A 100 18.69 16.66 -5.22
C LYS A 100 18.08 16.05 -3.97
N MET A 101 17.78 14.76 -4.04
CA MET A 101 17.26 13.96 -2.94
C MET A 101 18.37 13.06 -2.37
N PRO A 102 18.19 12.50 -1.16
CA PRO A 102 19.15 11.57 -0.56
C PRO A 102 19.49 10.37 -1.47
N GLY A 103 20.65 9.77 -1.25
CA GLY A 103 21.09 8.60 -2.04
C GLY A 103 21.54 8.93 -3.47
N GLY A 104 21.85 10.20 -3.77
CA GLY A 104 22.30 10.61 -5.09
C GLY A 104 21.18 10.69 -6.14
N ILE A 105 19.93 10.72 -5.70
CA ILE A 105 18.76 10.86 -6.55
C ILE A 105 18.68 12.31 -7.04
N GLN A 106 18.65 12.49 -8.35
CA GLN A 106 18.44 13.78 -9.03
C GLN A 106 17.11 13.72 -9.77
N VAL A 107 16.22 14.66 -9.48
CA VAL A 107 14.90 14.76 -10.12
C VAL A 107 14.88 15.99 -11.00
N PHE A 108 14.42 15.81 -12.24
CA PHE A 108 14.32 16.84 -13.26
C PHE A 108 12.88 17.32 -13.43
N THR A 109 12.69 18.47 -14.07
CA THR A 109 11.37 19.11 -14.27
C THR A 109 10.48 18.41 -15.30
N ASN A 110 11.02 17.47 -16.08
CA ASN A 110 10.37 16.76 -17.18
C ASN A 110 9.90 15.34 -16.79
N CYS A 111 9.50 15.14 -15.54
CA CYS A 111 9.13 13.84 -14.97
C CYS A 111 10.21 12.76 -15.06
N THR A 112 11.49 13.13 -15.18
CA THR A 112 12.59 12.16 -15.15
C THR A 112 13.40 12.29 -13.87
N PHE A 113 14.05 11.20 -13.47
CA PHE A 113 14.99 11.17 -12.38
C PHE A 113 16.18 10.27 -12.73
N GLN A 114 17.28 10.45 -12.02
CA GLN A 114 18.53 9.71 -12.18
C GLN A 114 19.08 9.40 -10.80
N ILE A 115 19.82 8.29 -10.68
CA ILE A 115 20.56 7.97 -9.46
C ILE A 115 22.03 8.03 -9.79
N ASN A 116 22.78 8.86 -9.07
CA ASN A 116 24.18 9.15 -9.35
C ASN A 116 24.35 9.54 -10.83
N GLU A 117 25.26 8.89 -11.54
CA GLU A 117 25.51 9.07 -12.98
C GLU A 117 24.85 7.96 -13.83
N GLY A 118 23.90 7.21 -13.26
CA GLY A 118 23.22 6.09 -13.91
C GLY A 118 22.22 6.50 -15.00
N LYS A 119 21.39 5.57 -15.45
CA LYS A 119 20.40 5.85 -16.50
C LYS A 119 19.27 6.78 -16.01
N LYS A 120 18.88 7.76 -16.83
CA LYS A 120 17.65 8.56 -16.60
C LYS A 120 16.41 7.69 -16.76
N ARG A 121 15.49 7.79 -15.81
CA ARG A 121 14.21 7.06 -15.76
C ARG A 121 13.05 8.02 -15.68
N THR A 122 11.91 7.63 -16.23
CA THR A 122 10.68 8.44 -16.22
C THR A 122 9.78 7.99 -15.09
N LEU A 123 9.27 8.93 -14.29
CA LEU A 123 8.16 8.72 -13.37
C LEU A 123 6.86 8.61 -14.18
N GLN A 124 6.15 7.51 -14.00
CA GLN A 124 4.83 7.34 -14.57
C GLN A 124 3.80 8.19 -13.81
N GLU A 125 2.70 8.52 -14.47
CA GLU A 125 1.60 9.26 -13.87
C GLU A 125 1.09 8.52 -12.62
N GLY A 126 0.99 9.25 -11.51
CA GLY A 126 0.54 8.70 -10.23
C GLY A 126 1.62 7.99 -9.40
N GLN A 127 2.82 7.73 -9.93
CA GLN A 127 3.95 7.27 -9.13
C GLN A 127 4.43 8.38 -8.20
N ILE A 128 4.87 7.99 -7.00
CA ILE A 128 5.44 8.90 -6.01
C ILE A 128 6.85 8.42 -5.65
N LEU A 129 7.86 9.21 -6.01
CA LEU A 129 9.24 9.02 -5.57
C LEU A 129 9.43 9.71 -4.22
N ARG A 130 9.85 8.95 -3.22
CA ARG A 130 10.00 9.41 -1.84
C ARG A 130 11.45 9.74 -1.52
N SER A 131 11.64 10.60 -0.53
CA SER A 131 12.95 11.00 0.00
C SER A 131 13.80 9.84 0.54
N ASP A 132 13.17 8.72 0.92
CA ASP A 132 13.85 7.49 1.33
C ASP A 132 14.35 6.62 0.15
N GLY A 133 14.12 7.08 -1.09
CA GLY A 133 14.54 6.39 -2.30
C GLY A 133 13.68 5.19 -2.67
N ASN A 134 12.41 5.18 -2.23
CA ASN A 134 11.41 4.23 -2.72
C ASN A 134 10.44 4.92 -3.68
N LEU A 135 10.01 4.15 -4.69
CA LEU A 135 8.94 4.49 -5.61
C LEU A 135 7.67 3.80 -5.13
N LEU A 136 6.63 4.58 -4.86
CA LEU A 136 5.29 4.10 -4.55
C LEU A 136 4.45 4.15 -5.83
N ASP A 137 3.92 3.00 -6.22
CA ASP A 137 3.04 2.86 -7.37
C ASP A 137 1.57 3.14 -7.00
N PRO A 138 0.72 3.54 -7.97
CA PRO A 138 -0.70 3.80 -7.73
C PRO A 138 -1.50 2.61 -7.16
N ASP A 139 -1.01 1.38 -7.37
CA ASP A 139 -1.62 0.16 -6.82
C ASP A 139 -1.21 -0.11 -5.36
N GLY A 140 -0.39 0.76 -4.79
CA GLY A 140 0.15 0.67 -3.43
C GLY A 140 1.45 -0.12 -3.33
N SER A 141 1.92 -0.77 -4.39
CA SER A 141 3.22 -1.45 -4.35
C SER A 141 4.36 -0.45 -4.18
N ILE A 142 5.42 -0.88 -3.49
CA ILE A 142 6.57 -0.03 -3.19
C ILE A 142 7.87 -0.74 -3.56
N MET A 143 8.79 -0.02 -4.20
CA MET A 143 10.06 -0.59 -4.65
C MET A 143 11.21 0.42 -4.51
N PRO A 144 12.40 0.00 -4.05
CA PRO A 144 13.56 0.87 -4.05
C PRO A 144 13.92 1.29 -5.47
N VAL A 145 14.32 2.54 -5.65
CA VAL A 145 14.82 3.00 -6.96
C VAL A 145 16.28 2.63 -7.19
N PHE A 146 17.02 2.26 -6.15
CA PHE A 146 18.42 1.82 -6.21
C PHE A 146 18.55 0.41 -6.79
N ASP A 147 19.77 0.06 -7.19
CA ASP A 147 20.11 -1.30 -7.59
C ASP A 147 19.93 -2.25 -6.41
N HIS A 148 19.18 -3.32 -6.64
CA HIS A 148 18.82 -4.28 -5.60
C HIS A 148 18.50 -5.63 -6.19
N ILE A 149 18.46 -6.62 -5.31
CA ILE A 149 18.03 -7.97 -5.59
C ILE A 149 16.79 -8.23 -4.75
N VAL A 150 15.77 -8.85 -5.34
CA VAL A 150 14.53 -9.17 -4.64
C VAL A 150 14.09 -10.60 -4.93
N MET A 151 13.57 -11.27 -3.91
CA MET A 151 12.86 -12.53 -4.08
C MET A 151 11.37 -12.25 -4.33
N LYS A 152 10.86 -12.69 -5.49
CA LYS A 152 9.43 -12.60 -5.87
C LYS A 152 9.04 -13.89 -6.58
N GLY A 153 8.93 -14.99 -5.84
CA GLY A 153 8.81 -16.37 -6.34
C GLY A 153 10.10 -16.92 -6.97
N LYS A 154 10.89 -16.06 -7.62
CA LYS A 154 12.26 -16.27 -8.11
C LYS A 154 13.09 -15.03 -7.80
N ILE A 155 14.41 -15.15 -7.92
CA ILE A 155 15.29 -14.00 -7.77
C ILE A 155 15.21 -13.08 -8.99
N TRP A 156 15.07 -11.79 -8.72
CA TRP A 156 15.19 -10.71 -9.69
C TRP A 156 16.33 -9.78 -9.29
N VAL A 157 17.15 -9.38 -10.26
CA VAL A 157 18.23 -8.42 -10.10
C VAL A 157 17.82 -7.15 -10.84
N PHE A 158 17.78 -6.03 -10.13
CA PHE A 158 17.49 -4.71 -10.66
C PHE A 158 18.78 -3.91 -10.77
N LYS A 159 19.10 -3.45 -11.99
CA LYS A 159 20.24 -2.57 -12.28
C LYS A 159 19.77 -1.39 -13.10
N ASP A 160 20.07 -0.19 -12.65
CA ASP A 160 19.61 1.06 -13.30
C ASP A 160 18.09 1.09 -13.52
N GLY A 161 17.34 0.47 -12.59
CA GLY A 161 15.89 0.32 -12.66
C GLY A 161 15.37 -0.72 -13.64
N GLU A 162 16.23 -1.47 -14.32
CA GLU A 162 15.86 -2.59 -15.18
C GLU A 162 15.99 -3.90 -14.40
N GLY A 163 14.87 -4.61 -14.28
CA GLY A 163 14.80 -5.91 -13.60
C GLY A 163 14.95 -7.07 -14.58
N ALA A 164 15.82 -8.02 -14.25
CA ALA A 164 15.92 -9.30 -14.94
C ALA A 164 15.85 -10.47 -13.96
N PRO A 165 15.18 -11.59 -14.29
CA PRO A 165 15.24 -12.78 -13.47
C PRO A 165 16.65 -13.35 -13.47
N LEU A 166 17.12 -13.83 -12.31
CA LEU A 166 18.41 -14.49 -12.20
C LEU A 166 18.32 -15.91 -12.78
N SER A 167 19.05 -16.18 -13.86
CA SER A 167 19.10 -17.50 -14.51
C SER A 167 20.18 -18.42 -13.94
N ASP A 168 21.30 -17.84 -13.51
CA ASP A 168 22.51 -18.55 -13.10
C ASP A 168 22.94 -18.07 -11.71
N PRO A 169 23.69 -18.87 -10.93
CA PRO A 169 24.21 -18.43 -9.64
C PRO A 169 25.01 -17.12 -9.75
N LEU A 170 24.69 -16.16 -8.91
CA LEU A 170 25.36 -14.87 -8.81
C LEU A 170 26.31 -14.88 -7.62
N THR A 171 27.61 -14.64 -7.86
CA THR A 171 28.57 -14.37 -6.78
C THR A 171 28.62 -12.87 -6.52
N LEU A 172 28.34 -12.48 -5.28
CA LEU A 172 28.35 -11.08 -4.82
C LEU A 172 29.76 -10.64 -4.40
N PRO A 173 30.04 -9.33 -4.32
CA PRO A 173 31.34 -8.80 -3.93
C PRO A 173 31.86 -9.28 -2.57
N ASP A 174 30.96 -9.61 -1.63
CA ASP A 174 31.30 -10.16 -0.32
C ASP A 174 31.69 -11.66 -0.35
N GLY A 175 31.75 -12.27 -1.54
CA GLY A 175 32.05 -13.68 -1.76
C GLY A 175 30.86 -14.62 -1.52
N SER A 176 29.69 -14.08 -1.19
CA SER A 176 28.47 -14.88 -1.08
C SER A 176 27.94 -15.28 -2.45
N THR A 177 27.21 -16.40 -2.50
CA THR A 177 26.57 -16.90 -3.73
C THR A 177 25.07 -16.92 -3.55
N LEU A 178 24.37 -16.27 -4.46
CA LEU A 178 22.91 -16.30 -4.57
C LEU A 178 22.49 -17.17 -5.75
N ASN A 179 21.64 -18.16 -5.48
CA ASN A 179 21.12 -19.06 -6.50
C ASN A 179 19.74 -18.62 -6.99
N PRO A 180 19.33 -18.97 -8.23
CA PRO A 180 18.01 -18.64 -8.78
C PRO A 180 16.81 -19.09 -7.92
N ASP A 181 16.98 -20.15 -7.12
CA ASP A 181 15.96 -20.72 -6.23
C ASP A 181 15.82 -19.95 -4.89
N GLY A 182 16.60 -18.89 -4.71
CA GLY A 182 16.67 -18.06 -3.52
C GLY A 182 17.63 -18.55 -2.43
N THR A 183 18.35 -19.66 -2.66
CA THR A 183 19.37 -20.13 -1.73
C THR A 183 20.56 -19.16 -1.74
N TYR A 184 20.91 -18.64 -0.56
CA TYR A 184 21.93 -17.63 -0.36
C TYR A 184 23.01 -18.15 0.58
N THR A 185 24.22 -18.32 0.08
CA THR A 185 25.33 -18.97 0.78
C THR A 185 26.44 -17.96 1.05
N ARG A 186 26.81 -17.81 2.33
CA ARG A 186 27.95 -17.01 2.81
C ARG A 186 29.02 -17.95 3.38
N PRO A 187 30.27 -17.48 3.56
CA PRO A 187 31.29 -18.27 4.25
C PRO A 187 30.78 -18.75 5.62
N GLY A 188 30.63 -20.07 5.78
CA GLY A 188 30.19 -20.71 7.02
C GLY A 188 28.68 -20.71 7.30
N ARG A 189 27.82 -20.18 6.41
CA ARG A 189 26.37 -20.19 6.61
C ARG A 189 25.58 -20.20 5.30
N SER A 190 24.45 -20.88 5.31
CA SER A 190 23.46 -20.81 4.23
C SER A 190 22.11 -20.35 4.78
N ALA A 191 21.40 -19.56 3.99
CA ALA A 191 20.06 -19.08 4.26
C ALA A 191 19.23 -19.16 2.97
N ARG A 192 17.92 -18.97 3.08
CA ARG A 192 17.03 -18.86 1.92
C ARG A 192 16.27 -17.54 1.99
N LEU A 193 16.29 -16.79 0.90
CA LEU A 193 15.49 -15.58 0.78
C LEU A 193 14.01 -15.96 0.69
N VAL A 194 13.17 -15.20 1.39
CA VAL A 194 11.70 -15.28 1.26
C VAL A 194 11.19 -14.12 0.43
N ASP A 195 9.98 -14.29 -0.13
CA ASP A 195 9.36 -13.26 -0.97
C ASP A 195 9.33 -11.90 -0.27
N GLY A 196 9.71 -10.86 -1.02
CA GLY A 196 9.83 -9.47 -0.57
C GLY A 196 11.13 -9.13 0.15
N GLN A 197 12.00 -10.10 0.44
CA GLN A 197 13.32 -9.77 0.96
C GLN A 197 14.17 -9.10 -0.11
N LEU A 198 14.86 -8.05 0.32
CA LEU A 198 15.71 -7.21 -0.50
C LEU A 198 17.17 -7.36 -0.07
N LEU A 199 18.07 -7.43 -1.04
CA LEU A 199 19.51 -7.32 -0.87
C LEU A 199 20.05 -6.20 -1.75
N SER A 200 21.09 -5.50 -1.31
CA SER A 200 21.90 -4.69 -2.22
C SER A 200 22.72 -5.59 -3.15
N LEU A 201 23.29 -5.01 -4.21
CA LEU A 201 24.24 -5.73 -5.07
C LEU A 201 25.54 -6.15 -4.35
N ASP A 202 25.82 -5.58 -3.17
CA ASP A 202 26.95 -5.97 -2.31
C ASP A 202 26.62 -7.15 -1.38
N GLY A 203 25.37 -7.63 -1.39
CA GLY A 203 24.89 -8.70 -0.50
C GLY A 203 24.45 -8.22 0.88
N ALA A 204 24.38 -6.91 1.11
CA ALA A 204 23.86 -6.36 2.35
C ALA A 204 22.33 -6.43 2.37
N PRO A 205 21.71 -6.81 3.50
CA PRO A 205 20.26 -6.79 3.63
C PRO A 205 19.72 -5.37 3.54
N MET A 206 18.62 -5.19 2.81
CA MET A 206 17.88 -3.94 2.75
C MET A 206 16.56 -4.06 3.51
N ALA A 207 16.13 -2.97 4.15
CA ALA A 207 14.84 -2.95 4.81
C ALA A 207 13.71 -2.99 3.76
N GLY A 208 12.90 -4.04 3.78
CA GLY A 208 11.63 -4.04 3.07
C GLY A 208 10.68 -3.01 3.69
N LEU A 209 9.91 -2.35 2.85
CA LEU A 209 8.74 -1.58 3.27
C LEU A 209 7.49 -2.34 2.86
N ASP A 210 6.54 -2.42 3.79
CA ASP A 210 5.20 -2.88 3.48
C ASP A 210 4.29 -1.65 3.38
N THR A 211 3.19 -1.75 2.62
CA THR A 211 2.20 -0.68 2.52
C THR A 211 0.79 -1.19 2.79
N ILE A 212 -0.06 -0.27 3.20
CA ILE A 212 -1.49 -0.48 3.40
C ILE A 212 -2.19 0.66 2.67
N SER A 213 -2.97 0.34 1.64
CA SER A 213 -3.64 1.33 0.79
C SER A 213 -5.14 1.08 0.75
N LEU A 214 -5.94 2.15 0.73
CA LEU A 214 -7.37 2.09 0.43
C LEU A 214 -7.61 2.69 -0.95
N VAL A 215 -7.89 1.85 -1.95
CA VAL A 215 -8.03 2.25 -3.36
C VAL A 215 -9.29 1.63 -3.95
N GLY A 216 -10.17 2.46 -4.51
CA GLY A 216 -11.47 2.05 -5.04
C GLY A 216 -12.38 1.44 -3.96
N GLY A 217 -12.31 1.91 -2.72
CA GLY A 217 -13.03 1.33 -1.59
C GLY A 217 -12.53 -0.05 -1.15
N LYS A 218 -11.36 -0.48 -1.63
CA LYS A 218 -10.75 -1.77 -1.29
C LYS A 218 -9.42 -1.58 -0.58
N VAL A 219 -9.23 -2.29 0.52
CA VAL A 219 -7.94 -2.33 1.20
C VAL A 219 -7.01 -3.30 0.47
N VAL A 220 -5.86 -2.79 0.05
CA VAL A 220 -4.77 -3.54 -0.57
C VAL A 220 -3.53 -3.41 0.30
N VAL A 221 -2.95 -4.54 0.67
CA VAL A 221 -1.72 -4.59 1.45
C VAL A 221 -0.58 -5.04 0.55
N TYR A 222 0.50 -4.26 0.45
CA TYR A 222 1.76 -4.74 -0.11
C TYR A 222 2.59 -5.32 1.03
N LYS A 223 2.73 -6.64 1.07
CA LYS A 223 3.48 -7.33 2.12
C LYS A 223 4.36 -8.40 1.54
N GLY A 224 5.65 -8.36 1.86
CA GLY A 224 6.59 -9.39 1.40
C GLY A 224 6.61 -9.52 -0.12
N GLY A 225 6.60 -8.38 -0.82
CA GLY A 225 6.68 -8.36 -2.29
C GLY A 225 5.37 -8.68 -3.02
N ALA A 226 4.30 -9.01 -2.29
CA ALA A 226 3.00 -9.38 -2.86
C ALA A 226 1.93 -8.32 -2.56
N LEU A 227 1.09 -8.01 -3.55
CA LEU A 227 -0.14 -7.24 -3.37
C LEU A 227 -1.27 -8.18 -2.94
N ILE A 228 -1.85 -7.90 -1.78
CA ILE A 228 -2.85 -8.75 -1.15
C ILE A 228 -4.12 -7.93 -0.88
N PRO A 229 -5.20 -8.14 -1.67
CA PRO A 229 -6.49 -7.54 -1.36
C PRO A 229 -7.09 -8.16 -0.09
N LEU A 230 -7.63 -7.30 0.78
CA LEU A 230 -8.30 -7.70 2.02
C LEU A 230 -9.81 -7.68 1.85
N GLU A 231 -10.32 -8.71 1.17
CA GLU A 231 -11.75 -8.98 1.08
C GLU A 231 -12.05 -10.31 1.82
N PRO A 232 -13.12 -10.41 2.63
CA PRO A 232 -14.13 -9.39 2.98
C PRO A 232 -13.68 -8.45 4.12
N ALA A 233 -14.52 -7.48 4.49
CA ALA A 233 -14.23 -6.46 5.52
C ALA A 233 -13.81 -7.02 6.90
N ASN A 234 -14.25 -8.24 7.24
CA ASN A 234 -13.88 -8.92 8.49
C ASN A 234 -12.52 -9.64 8.46
N LYS A 235 -11.84 -9.67 7.31
CA LYS A 235 -10.50 -10.21 7.19
C LYS A 235 -9.50 -9.24 7.83
N ILE A 236 -8.65 -9.75 8.71
CA ILE A 236 -7.58 -8.98 9.34
C ILE A 236 -6.24 -9.57 8.91
N MET A 237 -5.30 -8.71 8.53
CA MET A 237 -3.93 -9.06 8.19
C MET A 237 -2.95 -8.46 9.20
N GLY A 238 -1.98 -9.26 9.63
CA GLY A 238 -0.85 -8.81 10.44
C GLY A 238 0.33 -8.38 9.56
N MET A 239 0.97 -7.28 9.92
CA MET A 239 2.16 -6.71 9.32
C MET A 239 3.42 -7.18 10.06
N ASN A 240 4.60 -6.92 9.49
CA ASN A 240 5.87 -7.39 10.08
C ASN A 240 6.27 -6.62 11.35
N ASP A 241 5.83 -5.37 11.48
CA ASP A 241 6.05 -4.50 12.64
C ASP A 241 5.08 -4.75 13.81
N GLY A 242 4.13 -5.67 13.63
CA GLY A 242 3.05 -5.96 14.58
C GLY A 242 1.76 -5.16 14.35
N THR A 243 1.75 -4.22 13.40
CA THR A 243 0.53 -3.52 12.96
C THR A 243 -0.46 -4.54 12.38
N ARG A 244 -1.76 -4.28 12.55
CA ARG A 244 -2.83 -5.10 11.96
C ARG A 244 -3.76 -4.21 11.17
N VAL A 245 -4.30 -4.72 10.06
CA VAL A 245 -5.27 -3.99 9.23
C VAL A 245 -6.45 -4.88 8.89
N SER A 246 -7.66 -4.33 8.98
CA SER A 246 -8.88 -4.98 8.53
C SER A 246 -9.21 -4.66 7.07
N GLY A 247 -10.04 -5.49 6.43
CA GLY A 247 -10.59 -5.22 5.11
C GLY A 247 -11.51 -3.99 5.05
N SER A 248 -11.94 -3.45 6.20
CA SER A 248 -12.68 -2.17 6.28
C SER A 248 -11.77 -0.94 6.32
N GLY A 249 -10.45 -1.12 6.38
CA GLY A 249 -9.47 -0.03 6.43
C GLY A 249 -9.16 0.47 7.83
N GLU A 250 -9.62 -0.21 8.88
CA GLU A 250 -9.20 0.08 10.25
C GLU A 250 -7.81 -0.53 10.49
N ILE A 251 -6.89 0.29 10.99
CA ILE A 251 -5.52 -0.07 11.30
C ILE A 251 -5.36 -0.04 12.82
N TYR A 252 -4.85 -1.13 13.38
CA TYR A 252 -4.52 -1.30 14.78
C TYR A 252 -3.00 -1.28 14.92
N TRP A 253 -2.49 -0.22 15.54
CA TRP A 253 -1.07 -0.01 15.74
C TRP A 253 -0.54 -0.80 16.93
N ARG A 254 0.78 -1.01 16.96
CA ARG A 254 1.45 -1.75 18.03
C ARG A 254 1.32 -1.09 19.40
N ASP A 255 1.18 0.23 19.46
CA ASP A 255 0.96 0.99 20.69
C ASP A 255 -0.50 0.93 21.20
N GLY A 256 -1.37 0.21 20.49
CA GLY A 256 -2.79 0.05 20.81
C GLY A 256 -3.70 1.14 20.23
N THR A 257 -3.14 2.16 19.56
CA THR A 257 -3.94 3.17 18.88
C THR A 257 -4.59 2.61 17.62
N THR A 258 -5.67 3.26 17.16
CA THR A 258 -6.36 2.90 15.92
C THR A 258 -6.45 4.07 14.96
N THR A 259 -6.49 3.78 13.66
CA THR A 259 -6.67 4.78 12.61
C THR A 259 -7.52 4.20 11.50
N GLN A 260 -8.42 5.01 10.93
CA GLN A 260 -9.23 4.62 9.77
C GLN A 260 -8.59 5.17 8.49
N LEU A 261 -8.37 4.32 7.51
CA LEU A 261 -7.93 4.75 6.18
C LEU A 261 -9.00 5.58 5.48
N THR A 262 -8.56 6.61 4.79
CA THR A 262 -9.37 7.38 3.83
C THR A 262 -9.09 6.92 2.40
N GLU A 263 -10.04 7.09 1.50
CA GLU A 263 -9.88 6.75 0.08
C GLU A 263 -8.65 7.44 -0.54
N GLY A 264 -7.83 6.68 -1.25
CA GLY A 264 -6.55 7.13 -1.83
C GLY A 264 -5.40 7.24 -0.82
N GLN A 265 -5.62 6.92 0.46
CA GLN A 265 -4.56 6.94 1.46
C GLN A 265 -3.71 5.66 1.37
N THR A 266 -2.40 5.86 1.40
CA THR A 266 -1.41 4.79 1.57
C THR A 266 -0.59 5.07 2.83
N ILE A 267 -0.49 4.07 3.70
CA ILE A 267 0.37 4.07 4.87
C ILE A 267 1.53 3.11 4.62
N THR A 268 2.74 3.56 4.94
CA THR A 268 3.94 2.71 4.91
C THR A 268 4.22 2.22 6.32
N VAL A 269 4.53 0.94 6.45
CA VAL A 269 4.98 0.31 7.69
C VAL A 269 6.29 -0.44 7.47
N GLU A 270 6.99 -0.76 8.55
CA GLU A 270 8.22 -1.54 8.45
C GLU A 270 7.91 -2.96 7.94
N GLY A 271 8.61 -3.38 6.87
CA GLY A 271 8.44 -4.67 6.23
C GLY A 271 9.40 -5.74 6.74
N VAL A 272 9.59 -6.79 5.94
CA VAL A 272 10.49 -7.90 6.31
C VAL A 272 11.92 -7.37 6.42
N ARG A 273 12.53 -7.56 7.60
CA ARG A 273 13.96 -7.39 7.79
C ARG A 273 14.64 -8.75 7.75
N ALA A 274 15.71 -8.80 6.98
CA ALA A 274 16.68 -9.88 7.02
C ALA A 274 17.46 -9.82 8.33
N ASN A 275 17.20 -10.76 9.25
CA ASN A 275 17.84 -10.82 10.57
C ASN A 275 18.85 -11.98 10.69
N TRP A 276 19.47 -12.39 9.57
CA TRP A 276 20.42 -13.50 9.56
C TRP A 276 21.80 -13.11 10.05
#